data_AF-D7G2J8-F1
#
_entry.id   AF-D7G2J8-F1
#
_cell.length_a   1.000
_cell.length_b   1.000
_cell.length_c   1.000
_cell.angle_alpha   90.00
_cell.angle_beta   90.00
_cell.angle_gamma   90.00
#
_symmetry.space_group_name_H-M   'P 1'
#
loop_
_entity.id
_entity.type
_entity.pdbx_description
1 polymer ?
#
loop_
_entity_poly.entity_id
_entity_poly.type
_entity_poly.pdbx_seq_one_letter_code
_entity_poly.pdbx_strand_id
1 'polypeptide(L)'
;MQSLARATGRAAEHAGCLRPRNVASLSRRGAAVALKAATAAAAAGDMPLTTQGRFLGGLASKVDKVLAEIPMKEAVRYKKGNLKWTRSDVKSHSEALACGLLELGCKAGDTMAMWLPECSEKHVAQLAAARIGMVVAEVDPKLGSAAAVEKILEESGAAVVLVEESVVPSLIEAVPELRHYSTDSGLPFRSAKLPSLRLCIHTGLEREAALLHFRSALLYTPPVSPLAQVNGQIKESAPLHTIFSEGTGGTPEKGKTLSHAEVVSLASWPTIAAILKKEYVEV
;
A
#
# COMPACT_ATOMS: atom_id res chain seq x y z
N MET A 1 36.98 -58.93 12.62
CA MET A 1 37.78 -59.75 11.67
C MET A 1 37.14 -59.55 10.31
N GLN A 2 37.72 -59.04 9.22
CA GLN A 2 39.04 -58.59 8.74
C GLN A 2 38.70 -57.52 7.66
N SER A 3 39.19 -56.27 7.65
CA SER A 3 40.52 -55.72 7.33
C SER A 3 40.82 -55.47 5.83
N LEU A 4 41.13 -54.19 5.52
CA LEU A 4 42.20 -53.68 4.60
C LEU A 4 41.97 -53.85 3.08
N ALA A 5 42.40 -52.98 2.14
CA ALA A 5 43.33 -51.84 2.05
C ALA A 5 42.96 -51.00 0.78
N ARG A 6 43.04 -49.66 0.74
CA ARG A 6 44.20 -48.75 0.51
C ARG A 6 44.90 -48.85 -0.88
N ALA A 7 44.82 -47.78 -1.68
CA ALA A 7 45.87 -47.22 -2.58
C ALA A 7 45.28 -45.97 -3.32
N THR A 8 45.62 -44.70 -3.05
CA THR A 8 46.85 -43.89 -3.31
C THR A 8 47.05 -43.39 -4.76
N GLY A 9 47.11 -42.06 -4.90
CA GLY A 9 47.69 -41.27 -6.01
C GLY A 9 47.06 -39.85 -6.06
N ARG A 10 47.59 -38.78 -5.44
CA ARG A 10 48.71 -37.87 -5.84
C ARG A 10 48.71 -37.55 -7.35
N ALA A 11 48.94 -36.34 -7.87
CA ALA A 11 49.10 -34.95 -7.43
C ALA A 11 49.32 -34.12 -8.73
N ALA A 12 48.87 -32.87 -8.80
CA ALA A 12 49.36 -31.76 -9.67
C ALA A 12 48.38 -30.57 -9.48
N GLU A 13 48.61 -29.61 -8.59
CA GLU A 13 49.52 -28.46 -8.75
C GLU A 13 49.54 -27.84 -10.15
N HIS A 14 48.78 -26.76 -10.33
CA HIS A 14 49.17 -25.65 -11.21
C HIS A 14 48.67 -24.33 -10.63
N ALA A 15 49.54 -23.69 -9.86
CA ALA A 15 49.42 -22.29 -9.47
C ALA A 15 49.87 -21.40 -10.64
N GLY A 16 48.92 -20.76 -11.31
CA GLY A 16 49.15 -19.78 -12.36
C GLY A 16 49.20 -18.36 -11.79
N CYS A 17 50.40 -17.89 -11.49
CA CYS A 17 50.72 -16.54 -11.05
C CYS A 17 50.48 -15.53 -12.19
N LEU A 18 49.44 -14.69 -12.11
CA LEU A 18 49.28 -13.53 -12.98
C LEU A 18 49.81 -12.28 -12.28
N ARG A 19 51.06 -11.92 -12.61
CA ARG A 19 51.67 -10.63 -12.25
C ARG A 19 51.15 -9.51 -13.16
N PRO A 20 51.06 -8.26 -12.66
CA PRO A 20 50.60 -7.12 -13.43
C PRO A 20 51.68 -6.66 -14.42
N ARG A 21 51.27 -6.34 -15.67
CA ARG A 21 52.13 -5.68 -16.65
C ARG A 21 51.93 -4.17 -16.60
N ASN A 22 53.06 -3.47 -16.54
CA ASN A 22 53.19 -2.02 -16.50
C ASN A 22 52.99 -1.40 -17.90
N VAL A 23 52.19 -0.33 -17.92
CA VAL A 23 52.23 0.95 -18.67
C VAL A 23 53.20 1.10 -19.86
N ALA A 24 52.65 1.50 -21.02
CA ALA A 24 53.11 2.63 -21.87
C ALA A 24 52.18 2.79 -23.11
N SER A 25 51.35 3.84 -23.16
CA SER A 25 51.57 5.03 -24.01
C SER A 25 50.61 5.09 -25.22
N LEU A 26 50.33 6.32 -25.69
CA LEU A 26 49.39 6.76 -26.74
C LEU A 26 47.99 7.11 -26.17
N SER A 27 47.41 8.30 -26.36
CA SER A 27 47.75 9.43 -27.21
C SER A 27 47.05 10.68 -26.65
N ARG A 28 47.79 11.79 -26.54
CA ARG A 28 47.28 13.12 -26.22
C ARG A 28 46.54 13.66 -27.44
N ARG A 29 45.21 13.83 -27.35
CA ARG A 29 44.40 14.84 -28.08
C ARG A 29 42.97 14.75 -27.58
N GLY A 30 42.50 15.77 -26.86
CA GLY A 30 41.11 15.87 -26.41
C GLY A 30 40.86 16.65 -25.12
N ALA A 31 41.89 17.18 -24.45
CA ALA A 31 41.73 18.03 -23.28
C ALA A 31 41.75 19.52 -23.68
N ALA A 32 40.65 20.02 -24.27
CA ALA A 32 40.46 21.45 -24.54
C ALA A 32 38.98 21.82 -24.76
N VAL A 33 38.04 21.36 -23.92
CA VAL A 33 36.65 21.91 -23.90
C VAL A 33 36.07 22.09 -22.49
N ALA A 34 36.68 21.57 -21.42
CA ALA A 34 36.12 21.64 -20.07
C ALA A 34 36.93 22.56 -19.13
N LEU A 35 37.08 23.84 -19.48
CA LEU A 35 37.55 24.85 -18.52
C LEU A 35 37.19 26.29 -18.95
N LYS A 36 35.89 26.58 -19.15
CA LYS A 36 35.40 27.96 -19.32
C LYS A 36 33.90 28.06 -19.06
N ALA A 37 33.46 27.79 -17.83
CA ALA A 37 32.12 28.15 -17.34
C ALA A 37 32.03 28.19 -15.81
N ALA A 38 33.13 28.50 -15.11
CA ALA A 38 33.16 28.68 -13.67
C ALA A 38 33.69 30.08 -13.34
N THR A 39 32.90 31.12 -13.63
CA THR A 39 32.96 32.47 -13.01
C THR A 39 31.92 33.39 -13.68
N ALA A 40 30.67 33.29 -13.23
CA ALA A 40 29.56 34.27 -13.34
C ALA A 40 28.29 33.47 -12.96
N ALA A 41 27.48 33.77 -11.95
CA ALA A 41 27.19 35.05 -11.34
C ALA A 41 26.85 34.83 -9.85
N ALA A 42 27.61 35.50 -8.98
CA ALA A 42 27.12 35.91 -7.68
C ALA A 42 26.31 37.19 -7.93
N ALA A 43 25.00 37.04 -8.05
CA ALA A 43 24.05 38.13 -7.97
C ALA A 43 22.95 37.68 -7.01
N ALA A 44 22.98 38.23 -5.80
CA ALA A 44 21.91 38.18 -4.84
C ALA A 44 20.71 38.93 -5.45
N GLY A 45 19.86 38.19 -6.15
CA GLY A 45 18.51 38.62 -6.48
C GLY A 45 17.59 38.10 -5.39
N ASP A 46 16.76 38.99 -4.84
CA ASP A 46 15.65 38.67 -3.96
C ASP A 46 15.02 37.35 -4.39
N MET A 47 15.22 36.31 -3.59
CA MET A 47 14.36 35.14 -3.72
C MET A 47 12.97 35.66 -3.38
N PRO A 48 12.00 35.65 -4.33
CA PRO A 48 10.63 35.73 -3.88
C PRO A 48 10.52 34.56 -2.91
N LEU A 49 10.05 34.83 -1.70
CA LEU A 49 9.47 33.78 -0.87
C LEU A 49 8.45 33.14 -1.79
N THR A 50 8.85 32.06 -2.45
CA THR A 50 7.95 31.15 -3.08
C THR A 50 7.27 30.63 -1.85
N THR A 51 6.12 31.23 -1.54
CA THR A 51 5.09 30.62 -0.73
C THR A 51 5.04 29.22 -1.31
N GLN A 52 5.70 28.27 -0.63
CA GLN A 52 5.54 26.87 -0.93
C GLN A 52 4.04 26.74 -0.94
N GLY A 53 3.47 26.56 -2.14
CA GLY A 53 2.05 26.46 -2.30
C GLY A 53 1.64 25.49 -1.22
N ARG A 54 0.72 25.91 -0.33
CA ARG A 54 0.14 24.98 0.63
C ARG A 54 -0.32 23.82 -0.24
N PHE A 55 0.47 22.75 -0.31
CA PHE A 55 0.08 21.56 -1.03
C PHE A 55 -1.20 21.20 -0.30
N LEU A 56 -2.33 21.38 -0.98
CA LEU A 56 -3.66 21.17 -0.44
C LEU A 56 -3.73 19.67 -0.20
N GLY A 57 -3.20 19.26 0.95
CA GLY A 57 -3.02 17.87 1.29
C GLY A 57 -4.40 17.23 1.34
N GLY A 58 -4.52 16.06 0.72
CA GLY A 58 -5.75 15.29 0.71
C GLY A 58 -6.27 14.99 2.12
N LEU A 59 -7.37 14.24 2.19
CA LEU A 59 -8.01 13.83 3.44
C LEU A 59 -7.01 13.43 4.55
N ALA A 60 -6.00 12.61 4.20
CA ALA A 60 -4.98 12.14 5.13
C ALA A 60 -4.21 13.30 5.83
N SER A 61 -3.81 14.33 5.10
CA SER A 61 -3.09 15.48 5.68
C SER A 61 -3.96 16.30 6.63
N LYS A 62 -5.28 16.37 6.40
CA LYS A 62 -6.22 17.01 7.32
C LYS A 62 -6.38 16.19 8.60
N VAL A 63 -6.51 14.87 8.46
CA VAL A 63 -6.57 13.94 9.58
C VAL A 63 -5.28 14.02 10.41
N ASP A 64 -4.11 14.01 9.77
CA ASP A 64 -2.80 14.08 10.45
C ASP A 64 -2.65 15.30 11.35
N LYS A 65 -3.13 16.47 10.90
CA LYS A 65 -3.14 17.69 11.72
C LYS A 65 -3.94 17.47 13.01
N VAL A 66 -5.12 16.86 12.91
CA VAL A 66 -5.97 16.59 14.07
C VAL A 66 -5.37 15.52 14.99
N LEU A 67 -4.74 14.49 14.41
CA LEU A 67 -4.10 13.42 15.17
C LEU A 67 -2.86 13.92 15.92
N ALA A 68 -2.14 14.90 15.37
CA ALA A 68 -0.93 15.46 15.98
C ALA A 68 -1.18 16.41 17.17
N GLU A 69 -2.37 17.01 17.29
CA GLU A 69 -2.67 17.98 18.35
C GLU A 69 -2.60 17.39 19.77
N ILE A 70 -3.34 16.31 20.01
CA ILE A 70 -3.41 15.63 21.33
C ILE A 70 -3.29 14.12 21.10
N PRO A 71 -2.07 13.58 20.96
CA PRO A 71 -1.86 12.19 20.53
C PRO A 71 -2.51 11.15 21.46
N MET A 72 -2.52 11.40 22.77
CA MET A 72 -3.05 10.48 23.79
C MET A 72 -4.57 10.54 23.97
N LYS A 73 -5.28 11.43 23.26
CA LYS A 73 -6.74 11.51 23.38
C LYS A 73 -7.38 10.30 22.71
N GLU A 74 -8.33 9.66 23.40
CA GLU A 74 -9.18 8.62 22.80
C GLU A 74 -9.92 9.18 21.57
N ALA A 75 -9.86 8.46 20.46
CA ALA A 75 -10.48 8.84 19.19
C ALA A 75 -11.67 7.96 18.86
N VAL A 76 -11.47 6.64 18.91
CA VAL A 76 -12.50 5.65 18.54
C VAL A 76 -12.43 4.46 19.50
N ARG A 77 -13.60 3.96 19.87
CA ARG A 77 -13.75 2.69 20.57
C ARG A 77 -14.54 1.71 19.72
N TYR A 78 -13.98 0.52 19.53
CA TYR A 78 -14.65 -0.59 18.88
C TYR A 78 -15.24 -1.52 19.94
N LYS A 79 -16.56 -1.70 19.90
CA LYS A 79 -17.29 -2.58 20.84
C LYS A 79 -16.89 -4.04 20.63
N LYS A 80 -16.77 -4.46 19.36
CA LYS A 80 -16.27 -5.78 19.00
C LYS A 80 -14.79 -5.87 19.40
N GLY A 81 -14.47 -6.71 20.38
CA GLY A 81 -13.12 -6.89 20.91
C GLY A 81 -12.68 -5.87 21.98
N ASN A 82 -13.56 -4.96 22.42
CA ASN A 82 -13.29 -3.93 23.43
C ASN A 82 -11.98 -3.17 23.18
N LEU A 83 -11.76 -2.79 21.92
CA LEU A 83 -10.54 -2.10 21.48
C LEU A 83 -10.75 -0.59 21.58
N LYS A 84 -9.80 0.11 22.20
CA LYS A 84 -9.79 1.57 22.28
C LYS A 84 -8.55 2.09 21.57
N TRP A 85 -8.74 3.04 20.68
CA TRP A 85 -7.63 3.70 19.99
C TRP A 85 -7.55 5.16 20.36
N THR A 86 -6.34 5.56 20.72
CA THR A 86 -5.94 6.96 20.79
C THR A 86 -5.71 7.51 19.38
N ARG A 87 -5.61 8.83 19.26
CA ARG A 87 -5.21 9.47 18.00
C ARG A 87 -3.85 8.97 17.49
N SER A 88 -2.92 8.70 18.41
CA SER A 88 -1.61 8.14 18.06
C SER A 88 -1.71 6.72 17.49
N ASP A 89 -2.62 5.90 18.00
CA ASP A 89 -2.85 4.55 17.48
C ASP A 89 -3.42 4.61 16.06
N VAL A 90 -4.44 5.45 15.82
CA VAL A 90 -5.02 5.63 14.48
C VAL A 90 -3.94 6.05 13.48
N LYS A 91 -3.07 6.99 13.87
CA LYS A 91 -1.96 7.43 13.03
C LYS A 91 -1.00 6.26 12.74
N SER A 92 -0.51 5.60 13.79
CA SER A 92 0.48 4.54 13.67
C SER A 92 -0.01 3.37 12.82
N HIS A 93 -1.26 2.91 13.02
CA HIS A 93 -1.79 1.78 12.26
C HIS A 93 -2.05 2.15 10.80
N SER A 94 -2.60 3.34 10.54
CA SER A 94 -2.84 3.81 9.16
C SER A 94 -1.54 4.06 8.38
N GLU A 95 -0.51 4.58 9.03
CA GLU A 95 0.83 4.72 8.43
C GLU A 95 1.49 3.36 8.21
N ALA A 96 1.37 2.42 9.16
CA ALA A 96 1.94 1.09 9.02
C ALA A 96 1.35 0.32 7.84
N LEU A 97 0.03 0.34 7.67
CA LEU A 97 -0.62 -0.28 6.52
C LEU A 97 -0.24 0.43 5.22
N ALA A 98 -0.20 1.76 5.20
CA ALA A 98 0.16 2.52 4.01
C ALA A 98 1.59 2.18 3.54
N CYS A 99 2.53 2.07 4.47
CA CYS A 99 3.90 1.64 4.17
C CYS A 99 3.95 0.20 3.64
N GLY A 100 3.25 -0.73 4.29
CA GLY A 100 3.23 -2.12 3.85
C GLY A 100 2.58 -2.30 2.47
N LEU A 101 1.49 -1.57 2.16
CA LEU A 101 0.90 -1.58 0.82
C LEU A 101 1.87 -1.07 -0.25
N LEU A 102 2.65 -0.03 0.05
CA LEU A 102 3.69 0.47 -0.87
C LEU A 102 4.82 -0.55 -1.07
N GLU A 103 5.26 -1.24 -0.02
CA GLU A 103 6.24 -2.32 -0.13
C GLU A 103 5.71 -3.52 -0.94
N LEU A 104 4.42 -3.83 -0.80
CA LEU A 104 3.72 -4.84 -1.60
C LEU A 104 3.46 -4.36 -3.05
N GLY A 105 3.94 -3.17 -3.42
CA GLY A 105 3.93 -2.65 -4.79
C GLY A 105 2.64 -1.93 -5.19
N CYS A 106 1.79 -1.56 -4.23
CA CYS A 106 0.64 -0.70 -4.48
C CYS A 106 1.11 0.72 -4.83
N LYS A 107 0.32 1.43 -5.63
CA LYS A 107 0.65 2.77 -6.15
C LYS A 107 -0.57 3.67 -6.11
N ALA A 108 -0.32 4.98 -6.17
CA ALA A 108 -1.39 5.96 -6.35
C ALA A 108 -2.20 5.64 -7.63
N GLY A 109 -3.52 5.71 -7.53
CA GLY A 109 -4.46 5.35 -8.59
C GLY A 109 -4.89 3.88 -8.61
N ASP A 110 -4.22 2.99 -7.88
CA ASP A 110 -4.70 1.61 -7.73
C ASP A 110 -6.02 1.57 -6.95
N THR A 111 -6.91 0.64 -7.33
CA THR A 111 -8.17 0.41 -6.63
C THR A 111 -8.04 -0.72 -5.62
N MET A 112 -8.51 -0.50 -4.40
CA MET A 112 -8.68 -1.51 -3.35
C MET A 112 -10.16 -1.80 -3.15
N ALA A 113 -10.61 -3.00 -3.48
CA ALA A 113 -11.97 -3.44 -3.18
C ALA A 113 -12.05 -4.02 -1.76
N MET A 114 -13.07 -3.62 -1.00
CA MET A 114 -13.14 -3.88 0.43
C MET A 114 -14.51 -4.41 0.86
N TRP A 115 -14.54 -5.65 1.35
CA TRP A 115 -15.69 -6.27 2.01
C TRP A 115 -15.42 -6.37 3.51
N LEU A 116 -15.57 -5.25 4.21
CA LEU A 116 -15.39 -5.18 5.65
C LEU A 116 -16.60 -4.52 6.32
N PRO A 117 -17.00 -5.02 7.51
CA PRO A 117 -17.94 -4.32 8.37
C PRO A 117 -17.30 -3.03 8.92
N GLU A 118 -18.06 -2.24 9.66
CA GLU A 118 -17.52 -1.12 10.44
C GLU A 118 -16.60 -1.64 11.55
N CYS A 119 -15.32 -1.82 11.21
CA CYS A 119 -14.29 -2.37 12.08
C CYS A 119 -13.00 -1.55 12.03
N SER A 120 -12.06 -1.92 12.89
CA SER A 120 -10.80 -1.21 13.06
C SER A 120 -9.92 -1.27 11.79
N GLU A 121 -9.91 -2.42 11.15
CA GLU A 121 -9.18 -2.75 9.93
C GLU A 121 -9.70 -1.92 8.75
N LYS A 122 -11.02 -1.71 8.67
CA LYS A 122 -11.66 -0.88 7.64
C LYS A 122 -11.20 0.58 7.73
N HIS A 123 -11.22 1.16 8.93
CA HIS A 123 -10.79 2.56 9.11
C HIS A 123 -9.30 2.74 8.84
N VAL A 124 -8.48 1.75 9.23
CA VAL A 124 -7.04 1.74 8.93
C VAL A 124 -6.81 1.65 7.42
N ALA A 125 -7.53 0.78 6.71
CA ALA A 125 -7.46 0.62 5.26
C ALA A 125 -7.89 1.88 4.51
N GLN A 126 -9.00 2.52 4.91
CA GLN A 126 -9.48 3.78 4.34
C GLN A 126 -8.44 4.91 4.48
N LEU A 127 -7.88 5.08 5.69
CA LEU A 127 -6.84 6.09 5.92
C LEU A 127 -5.54 5.75 5.17
N ALA A 128 -5.15 4.49 5.13
CA ALA A 128 -3.96 4.05 4.40
C ALA A 128 -4.09 4.34 2.90
N ALA A 129 -5.23 3.97 2.29
CA ALA A 129 -5.54 4.27 0.90
C ALA A 129 -5.51 5.79 0.62
N ALA A 130 -6.09 6.59 1.52
CA ALA A 130 -6.07 8.05 1.41
C ALA A 130 -4.65 8.65 1.51
N ARG A 131 -3.71 7.97 2.20
CA ARG A 131 -2.29 8.40 2.31
C ARG A 131 -1.47 8.06 1.07
N ILE A 132 -1.83 7.00 0.37
CA ILE A 132 -1.07 6.52 -0.80
C ILE A 132 -1.73 6.92 -2.13
N GLY A 133 -2.92 7.52 -2.08
CA GLY A 133 -3.67 7.97 -3.24
C GLY A 133 -4.37 6.83 -3.98
N MET A 134 -4.74 5.77 -3.27
CA MET A 134 -5.53 4.67 -3.80
C MET A 134 -7.03 4.98 -3.75
N VAL A 135 -7.79 4.34 -4.63
CA VAL A 135 -9.26 4.40 -4.64
C VAL A 135 -9.81 3.23 -3.84
N VAL A 136 -10.66 3.51 -2.86
CA VAL A 136 -11.36 2.49 -2.07
C VAL A 136 -12.71 2.21 -2.74
N ALA A 137 -12.85 1.00 -3.29
CA ALA A 137 -14.12 0.43 -3.70
C ALA A 137 -14.75 -0.29 -2.49
N GLU A 138 -15.57 0.43 -1.75
CA GLU A 138 -16.25 -0.08 -0.56
C GLU A 138 -17.51 -0.83 -0.97
N VAL A 139 -17.65 -2.06 -0.50
CA VAL A 139 -18.74 -2.96 -0.91
C VAL A 139 -19.67 -3.23 0.28
N ASP A 140 -20.98 -3.18 0.03
CA ASP A 140 -21.97 -3.66 1.00
C ASP A 140 -21.69 -5.13 1.36
N PRO A 141 -21.50 -5.48 2.64
CA PRO A 141 -21.25 -6.86 3.07
C PRO A 141 -22.30 -7.89 2.59
N LYS A 142 -23.52 -7.46 2.23
CA LYS A 142 -24.54 -8.34 1.63
C LYS A 142 -24.14 -8.88 0.25
N LEU A 143 -23.30 -8.15 -0.49
CA LEU A 143 -22.78 -8.54 -1.80
C LEU A 143 -21.58 -9.49 -1.67
N GLY A 144 -21.76 -10.58 -0.92
CA GLY A 144 -20.71 -11.56 -0.61
C GLY A 144 -20.77 -12.85 -1.45
N SER A 145 -21.69 -12.98 -2.41
CA SER A 145 -21.76 -14.15 -3.28
C SER A 145 -20.60 -14.17 -4.28
N ALA A 146 -20.14 -15.37 -4.70
CA ALA A 146 -19.02 -15.49 -5.64
C ALA A 146 -19.26 -14.71 -6.94
N ALA A 147 -20.47 -14.79 -7.50
CA ALA A 147 -20.84 -14.04 -8.71
C ALA A 147 -20.83 -12.52 -8.51
N ALA A 148 -21.27 -12.03 -7.35
CA ALA A 148 -21.19 -10.59 -7.04
C ALA A 148 -19.74 -10.15 -6.86
N VAL A 149 -18.93 -10.94 -6.15
CA VAL A 149 -17.50 -10.67 -5.95
C VAL A 149 -16.78 -10.59 -7.29
N GLU A 150 -16.93 -11.58 -8.17
CA GLU A 150 -16.32 -11.57 -9.52
C GLU A 150 -16.68 -10.31 -10.28
N LYS A 151 -17.98 -9.99 -10.39
CA LYS A 151 -18.46 -8.80 -11.11
C LYS A 151 -17.93 -7.49 -10.52
N ILE A 152 -17.88 -7.36 -9.20
CA ILE A 152 -17.36 -6.15 -8.55
C ILE A 152 -15.86 -6.01 -8.81
N LEU A 153 -15.09 -7.09 -8.77
CA LEU A 153 -13.65 -7.05 -9.05
C LEU A 153 -13.37 -6.63 -10.50
N GLU A 154 -14.15 -7.14 -11.45
CA GLU A 154 -14.08 -6.74 -12.86
C GLU A 154 -14.43 -5.25 -13.05
N GLU A 155 -15.55 -4.78 -12.48
CA GLU A 155 -16.02 -3.39 -12.65
C GLU A 155 -15.19 -2.34 -11.90
N SER A 156 -14.57 -2.75 -10.78
CA SER A 156 -13.70 -1.88 -9.98
C SER A 156 -12.27 -1.82 -10.54
N GLY A 157 -11.85 -2.84 -11.31
CA GLY A 157 -10.46 -2.98 -11.73
C GLY A 157 -9.51 -3.08 -10.53
N ALA A 158 -9.96 -3.75 -9.46
CA ALA A 158 -9.23 -3.81 -8.20
C ALA A 158 -7.83 -4.41 -8.41
N ALA A 159 -6.83 -3.74 -7.86
CA ALA A 159 -5.46 -4.25 -7.75
C ALA A 159 -5.26 -4.98 -6.41
N VAL A 160 -5.99 -4.55 -5.39
CA VAL A 160 -5.97 -5.13 -4.05
C VAL A 160 -7.39 -5.48 -3.64
N VAL A 161 -7.54 -6.62 -2.96
CA VAL A 161 -8.81 -7.03 -2.35
C VAL A 161 -8.60 -7.22 -0.87
N LEU A 162 -9.46 -6.62 -0.04
CA LEU A 162 -9.46 -6.75 1.40
C LEU A 162 -10.81 -7.30 1.87
N VAL A 163 -10.81 -8.50 2.45
CA VAL A 163 -12.04 -9.20 2.82
C VAL A 163 -12.06 -9.64 4.28
N GLU A 164 -13.25 -9.68 4.87
CA GLU A 164 -13.48 -10.45 6.09
C GLU A 164 -13.42 -11.96 5.80
N GLU A 165 -13.12 -12.76 6.82
CA GLU A 165 -12.99 -14.22 6.75
C GLU A 165 -14.18 -14.92 6.07
N SER A 166 -15.40 -14.43 6.33
CA SER A 166 -16.64 -14.99 5.78
C SER A 166 -16.76 -14.90 4.24
N VAL A 167 -16.04 -13.97 3.61
CA VAL A 167 -16.07 -13.73 2.16
C VAL A 167 -14.95 -14.49 1.43
N VAL A 168 -13.96 -15.01 2.16
CA VAL A 168 -12.83 -15.76 1.58
C VAL A 168 -13.28 -16.93 0.69
N PRO A 169 -14.25 -17.79 1.08
CA PRO A 169 -14.70 -18.87 0.22
C PRO A 169 -15.28 -18.38 -1.11
N SER A 170 -16.09 -17.32 -1.07
CA SER A 170 -16.67 -16.70 -2.27
C SER A 170 -15.59 -16.08 -3.17
N LEU A 171 -14.55 -15.48 -2.57
CA LEU A 171 -13.41 -14.93 -3.32
C LEU A 171 -12.61 -16.04 -4.02
N ILE A 172 -12.38 -17.18 -3.37
CA ILE A 172 -11.70 -18.34 -3.96
C ILE A 172 -12.55 -19.01 -5.05
N GLU A 173 -13.88 -18.96 -4.93
CA GLU A 173 -14.79 -19.42 -5.98
C GLU A 173 -14.80 -18.47 -7.18
N ALA A 174 -14.83 -17.15 -6.94
CA ALA A 174 -14.74 -16.12 -7.98
C ALA A 174 -13.39 -16.14 -8.71
N VAL A 175 -12.30 -16.41 -7.99
CA VAL A 175 -10.93 -16.41 -8.51
C VAL A 175 -10.28 -17.78 -8.24
N PRO A 176 -10.62 -18.81 -9.04
CA PRO A 176 -10.18 -20.19 -8.80
C PRO A 176 -8.66 -20.37 -8.86
N GLU A 177 -7.93 -19.45 -9.50
CA GLU A 177 -6.46 -19.44 -9.50
C GLU A 177 -5.87 -19.31 -8.10
N LEU A 178 -6.60 -18.73 -7.14
CA LEU A 178 -6.17 -18.64 -5.73
C LEU A 178 -5.99 -20.02 -5.09
N ARG A 179 -6.71 -21.06 -5.53
CA ARG A 179 -6.58 -22.41 -4.96
C ARG A 179 -5.21 -23.04 -5.13
N HIS A 180 -4.48 -22.61 -6.16
CA HIS A 180 -3.17 -23.15 -6.51
C HIS A 180 -2.04 -22.16 -6.23
N TYR A 181 -2.38 -20.95 -5.77
CA TYR A 181 -1.43 -19.91 -5.45
C TYR A 181 -1.02 -19.98 -3.98
N SER A 182 0.25 -19.68 -3.70
CA SER A 182 0.76 -19.51 -2.35
C SER A 182 1.67 -18.29 -2.30
N THR A 183 1.45 -17.46 -1.28
CA THR A 183 2.27 -16.28 -1.00
C THR A 183 3.71 -16.64 -0.68
N ASP A 184 3.96 -17.85 -0.17
CA ASP A 184 5.30 -18.34 0.20
C ASP A 184 6.17 -18.67 -1.01
N SER A 185 5.57 -18.85 -2.19
CA SER A 185 6.29 -19.17 -3.43
C SER A 185 7.16 -18.02 -3.95
N GLY A 186 6.88 -16.79 -3.51
CA GLY A 186 7.55 -15.58 -4.01
C GLY A 186 7.21 -15.21 -5.47
N LEU A 187 6.35 -15.98 -6.14
CA LEU A 187 5.86 -15.67 -7.47
C LEU A 187 4.72 -14.64 -7.39
N PRO A 188 4.63 -13.68 -8.33
CA PRO A 188 3.53 -12.74 -8.34
C PRO A 188 2.23 -13.44 -8.74
N PHE A 189 1.15 -13.19 -8.00
CA PHE A 189 -0.19 -13.62 -8.36
C PHE A 189 -0.64 -12.99 -9.69
N ARG A 190 -1.30 -13.79 -10.54
CA ARG A 190 -1.93 -13.33 -11.79
C ARG A 190 -3.19 -14.13 -12.05
N SER A 191 -4.27 -13.45 -12.39
CA SER A 191 -5.48 -14.05 -12.96
C SER A 191 -5.65 -13.62 -14.42
N ALA A 192 -6.13 -14.55 -15.25
CA ALA A 192 -6.40 -14.24 -16.66
C ALA A 192 -7.64 -13.35 -16.82
N LYS A 193 -8.65 -13.54 -15.96
CA LYS A 193 -9.88 -12.73 -15.95
C LYS A 193 -9.67 -11.38 -15.28
N LEU A 194 -8.88 -11.35 -14.19
CA LEU A 194 -8.62 -10.16 -13.39
C LEU A 194 -7.13 -9.77 -13.47
N PRO A 195 -6.66 -9.17 -14.59
CA PRO A 195 -5.24 -8.87 -14.78
C PRO A 195 -4.72 -7.76 -13.87
N SER A 196 -5.60 -6.91 -13.32
CA SER A 196 -5.23 -5.86 -12.36
C SER A 196 -4.95 -6.42 -10.97
N LEU A 197 -5.59 -7.54 -10.60
CA LEU A 197 -5.56 -8.10 -9.25
C LEU A 197 -4.17 -8.70 -8.96
N ARG A 198 -3.52 -8.17 -7.92
CA ARG A 198 -2.15 -8.54 -7.53
C ARG A 198 -2.05 -9.02 -6.09
N LEU A 199 -2.95 -8.55 -5.22
CA LEU A 199 -2.86 -8.80 -3.79
C LEU A 199 -4.24 -9.04 -3.20
N CYS A 200 -4.39 -10.16 -2.50
CA CYS A 200 -5.58 -10.49 -1.73
C CYS A 200 -5.21 -10.52 -0.25
N ILE A 201 -5.96 -9.78 0.58
CA ILE A 201 -5.75 -9.64 2.01
C ILE A 201 -7.02 -10.07 2.73
N HIS A 202 -6.90 -10.83 3.82
CA HIS A 202 -8.02 -11.17 4.69
C HIS A 202 -7.80 -10.72 6.13
N THR A 203 -8.89 -10.46 6.87
CA THR A 203 -8.84 -10.09 8.30
C THR A 203 -9.14 -11.25 9.25
N GLY A 204 -9.40 -12.45 8.72
CA GLY A 204 -9.63 -13.66 9.51
C GLY A 204 -8.42 -14.12 10.30
N LEU A 205 -8.64 -14.94 11.33
CA LEU A 205 -7.56 -15.41 12.22
C LEU A 205 -6.72 -16.54 11.62
N GLU A 206 -7.37 -17.37 10.81
CA GLU A 206 -6.74 -18.53 10.16
C GLU A 206 -5.82 -18.10 9.02
N ARG A 207 -4.72 -18.82 8.84
CA ARG A 207 -3.80 -18.55 7.72
C ARG A 207 -4.32 -19.19 6.45
N GLU A 208 -4.49 -18.38 5.42
CA GLU A 208 -4.81 -18.85 4.07
C GLU A 208 -3.55 -18.77 3.20
N ALA A 209 -3.13 -19.85 2.54
CA ALA A 209 -1.88 -19.85 1.78
C ALA A 209 -1.87 -18.80 0.65
N ALA A 210 -3.03 -18.58 0.04
CA ALA A 210 -3.21 -17.72 -1.12
C ALA A 210 -3.44 -16.24 -0.78
N LEU A 211 -3.82 -15.92 0.45
CA LEU A 211 -4.15 -14.56 0.88
C LEU A 211 -3.22 -14.11 1.99
N LEU A 212 -2.84 -12.83 1.97
CA LEU A 212 -2.04 -12.24 3.03
C LEU A 212 -2.93 -11.92 4.23
N HIS A 213 -2.51 -12.30 5.44
CA HIS A 213 -3.22 -11.86 6.65
C HIS A 213 -3.02 -10.36 6.87
N PHE A 214 -4.08 -9.60 7.22
CA PHE A 214 -4.05 -8.14 7.37
C PHE A 214 -2.89 -7.63 8.24
N ARG A 215 -2.67 -8.26 9.40
CA ARG A 215 -1.54 -7.91 10.29
C ARG A 215 -0.16 -8.06 9.64
N SER A 216 0.01 -8.99 8.71
CA SER A 216 1.27 -9.19 7.98
C SER A 216 1.50 -8.09 6.94
N ALA A 217 0.45 -7.39 6.52
CA ALA A 217 0.55 -6.23 5.64
C ALA A 217 0.91 -4.93 6.41
N LEU A 218 0.96 -4.95 7.74
CA LEU A 218 1.34 -3.79 8.54
C LEU A 218 2.85 -3.71 8.69
N LEU A 219 3.44 -2.63 8.18
CA LEU A 219 4.87 -2.36 8.35
C LEU A 219 5.09 -1.20 9.32
N TYR A 220 5.35 -1.54 10.58
CA TYR A 220 5.70 -0.54 11.59
C TYR A 220 7.16 -0.08 11.43
N THR A 221 7.37 1.22 11.59
CA THR A 221 8.71 1.86 11.61
C THR A 221 9.60 1.44 10.43
N PRO A 222 9.21 1.76 9.18
CA PRO A 222 10.08 1.54 8.03
C PRO A 222 11.36 2.38 8.16
N PRO A 223 12.52 1.87 7.71
CA PRO A 223 13.80 2.58 7.81
C PRO A 223 13.81 3.89 7.01
N VAL A 224 13.05 3.94 5.90
CA VAL A 224 12.77 5.15 5.13
C VAL A 224 11.27 5.16 4.87
N SER A 225 10.56 6.20 5.31
CA SER A 225 9.12 6.31 5.05
C SER A 225 8.87 6.88 3.65
N PRO A 226 8.31 6.09 2.71
CA PRO A 226 7.93 6.60 1.40
C PRO A 226 6.72 7.56 1.48
N LEU A 227 5.99 7.57 2.59
CA LEU A 227 4.74 8.32 2.75
C LEU A 227 4.91 9.82 2.64
N ALA A 228 6.05 10.38 3.07
CA ALA A 228 6.28 11.82 2.97
C ALA A 228 6.32 12.30 1.51
N GLN A 229 6.87 11.47 0.62
CA GLN A 229 6.95 11.78 -0.81
C GLN A 229 5.61 11.59 -1.51
N VAL A 230 4.86 10.52 -1.16
CA VAL A 230 3.57 10.20 -1.78
C VAL A 230 2.47 11.17 -1.31
N ASN A 231 2.35 11.42 -0.01
CA ASN A 231 1.32 12.31 0.53
C ASN A 231 1.37 13.72 -0.06
N GLY A 232 2.57 14.25 -0.32
CA GLY A 232 2.76 15.58 -0.89
C GLY A 232 2.25 15.72 -2.33
N GLN A 233 2.01 14.61 -3.03
CA GLN A 233 1.58 14.60 -4.44
C GLN A 233 0.07 14.42 -4.60
N ILE A 234 -0.65 14.05 -3.53
CA ILE A 234 -2.07 13.76 -3.57
C ILE A 234 -2.87 15.06 -3.57
N LYS A 235 -3.71 15.24 -4.59
CA LYS A 235 -4.59 16.40 -4.76
C LYS A 235 -5.97 16.13 -4.13
N GLU A 236 -6.63 17.18 -3.66
CA GLU A 236 -8.00 17.07 -3.13
C GLU A 236 -9.03 16.60 -4.17
N SER A 237 -8.76 16.83 -5.47
CA SER A 237 -9.61 16.39 -6.57
C SER A 237 -9.36 14.95 -7.01
N ALA A 238 -8.38 14.25 -6.43
CA ALA A 238 -8.10 12.86 -6.78
C ALA A 238 -9.23 11.94 -6.29
N PRO A 239 -9.57 10.88 -7.04
CA PRO A 239 -10.58 9.90 -6.63
C PRO A 239 -10.13 9.14 -5.38
N LEU A 240 -11.06 8.89 -4.47
CA LEU A 240 -10.78 8.22 -3.20
C LEU A 240 -11.79 7.13 -2.84
N HIS A 241 -13.08 7.34 -3.09
CA HIS A 241 -14.12 6.45 -2.56
C HIS A 241 -15.21 6.17 -3.57
N THR A 242 -15.48 4.90 -3.80
CA THR A 242 -16.57 4.41 -4.65
C THR A 242 -17.36 3.40 -3.83
N ILE A 243 -18.68 3.52 -3.81
CA ILE A 243 -19.55 2.60 -3.07
C ILE A 243 -20.19 1.63 -4.06
N PHE A 244 -20.13 0.34 -3.76
CA PHE A 244 -20.89 -0.70 -4.45
C PHE A 244 -22.06 -1.12 -3.56
N SER A 245 -23.28 -0.89 -4.06
CA SER A 245 -24.52 -1.21 -3.36
C SER A 245 -25.28 -2.31 -4.07
N GLU A 246 -26.14 -3.00 -3.32
CA GLU A 246 -27.06 -3.98 -3.90
C GLU A 246 -28.10 -3.26 -4.77
N GLY A 247 -28.05 -3.54 -6.06
CA GLY A 247 -28.96 -3.02 -7.06
C GLY A 247 -30.23 -3.85 -7.21
N THR A 248 -31.02 -3.49 -8.21
CA THR A 248 -32.28 -4.19 -8.48
C THR A 248 -31.99 -5.63 -8.92
N GLY A 249 -32.55 -6.61 -8.21
CA GLY A 249 -32.35 -8.04 -8.51
C GLY A 249 -31.06 -8.65 -7.96
N GLY A 250 -30.44 -8.04 -6.92
CA GLY A 250 -29.27 -8.61 -6.24
C GLY A 250 -27.97 -8.50 -7.03
N THR A 251 -27.97 -7.69 -8.09
CA THR A 251 -26.75 -7.40 -8.86
C THR A 251 -26.02 -6.20 -8.26
N PRO A 252 -24.68 -6.20 -8.24
CA PRO A 252 -23.93 -5.06 -7.75
C PRO A 252 -24.10 -3.87 -8.70
N GLU A 253 -24.34 -2.70 -8.12
CA GLU A 253 -24.38 -1.40 -8.81
C GLU A 253 -23.24 -0.51 -8.30
N LYS A 254 -22.46 0.03 -9.24
CA LYS A 254 -21.34 0.94 -8.95
C LYS A 254 -21.84 2.37 -8.77
N GLY A 255 -21.64 2.92 -7.57
CA GLY A 255 -21.93 4.31 -7.26
C GLY A 255 -20.94 5.32 -7.88
N LYS A 256 -21.22 6.61 -7.69
CA LYS A 256 -20.31 7.70 -8.10
C LYS A 256 -18.98 7.56 -7.36
N THR A 257 -17.87 7.72 -8.08
CA THR A 257 -16.54 7.83 -7.47
C THR A 257 -16.35 9.25 -6.93
N LEU A 258 -16.15 9.37 -5.63
CA LEU A 258 -15.96 10.60 -4.89
C LEU A 258 -14.47 10.94 -4.77
N SER A 259 -14.16 12.23 -4.83
CA SER A 259 -12.83 12.78 -4.57
C SER A 259 -12.53 12.95 -3.07
N HIS A 260 -11.27 13.18 -2.69
CA HIS A 260 -10.92 13.48 -1.29
C HIS A 260 -11.71 14.66 -0.71
N ALA A 261 -11.95 15.72 -1.49
CA ALA A 261 -12.75 16.86 -1.07
C ALA A 261 -14.22 16.47 -0.83
N GLU A 262 -14.80 15.70 -1.76
CA GLU A 262 -16.19 15.25 -1.67
C GLU A 262 -16.41 14.30 -0.49
N VAL A 263 -15.46 13.39 -0.22
CA VAL A 263 -15.50 12.48 0.94
C VAL A 263 -15.56 13.26 2.26
N VAL A 264 -14.79 14.35 2.37
CA VAL A 264 -14.85 15.24 3.54
C VAL A 264 -16.18 15.97 3.62
N SER A 265 -16.65 16.55 2.51
CA SER A 265 -17.86 17.39 2.51
C SER A 265 -19.13 16.58 2.74
N LEU A 266 -19.21 15.37 2.16
CA LEU A 266 -20.37 14.48 2.27
C LEU A 266 -20.28 13.57 3.51
N ALA A 267 -19.14 13.57 4.22
CA ALA A 267 -18.87 12.69 5.34
C ALA A 267 -19.14 11.21 5.02
N SER A 268 -18.72 10.75 3.82
CA SER A 268 -19.00 9.38 3.35
C SER A 268 -18.34 8.31 4.23
N TRP A 269 -17.30 8.68 4.99
CA TRP A 269 -16.68 7.86 6.03
C TRP A 269 -17.00 8.44 7.41
N PRO A 270 -18.07 7.96 8.09
CA PRO A 270 -18.58 8.59 9.30
C PRO A 270 -17.55 8.67 10.43
N THR A 271 -16.82 7.58 10.67
CA THR A 271 -15.79 7.51 11.72
C THR A 271 -14.65 8.49 11.46
N ILE A 272 -14.17 8.60 10.23
CA ILE A 272 -13.08 9.51 9.86
C ILE A 272 -13.58 10.97 9.92
N ALA A 273 -14.81 11.23 9.51
CA ALA A 273 -15.43 12.55 9.61
C ALA A 273 -15.56 13.01 11.07
N ALA A 274 -15.90 12.11 11.99
CA ALA A 274 -15.96 12.42 13.42
C ALA A 274 -14.58 12.68 14.03
N ILE A 275 -13.55 11.91 13.62
CA ILE A 275 -12.15 12.17 13.99
C ILE A 275 -11.75 13.58 13.56
N LEU A 276 -12.09 14.00 12.33
CA LEU A 276 -11.82 15.35 11.83
C LEU A 276 -12.52 16.44 12.67
N LYS A 277 -13.76 16.17 13.14
CA LYS A 277 -14.51 17.04 14.05
C LYS A 277 -14.02 17.00 15.50
N LYS A 278 -13.02 16.15 15.82
CA LYS A 278 -12.45 15.95 17.16
C LYS A 278 -13.44 15.30 18.15
N GLU A 279 -14.47 14.64 17.61
CA GLU A 279 -15.49 13.90 18.35
C GLU A 279 -14.98 12.50 18.71
N TYR A 280 -15.48 11.95 19.82
CA TYR A 280 -15.24 10.56 20.21
C TYR A 280 -16.36 9.69 19.66
N VAL A 281 -16.02 8.58 19.01
CA VAL A 281 -16.99 7.67 18.38
C VAL A 281 -16.87 6.27 18.96
N GLU A 282 -18.03 5.64 19.16
CA GLU A 282 -18.13 4.22 19.46
C GLU A 282 -18.75 3.47 18.29
N VAL A 283 -18.02 2.47 17.79
CA VAL A 283 -18.38 1.60 16.68
C VAL A 283 -18.74 0.22 17.22
#